data_AF-A0A7S2H3Z0-F1
#
_entry.id   AF-A0A7S2H3Z0-F1
#
_cell.length_a   1.000
_cell.length_b   1.000
_cell.length_c   1.000
_cell.angle_alpha   90.00
_cell.angle_beta   90.00
_cell.angle_gamma   90.00
#
_symmetry.space_group_name_H-M   'P 1'
#
loop_
_entity.id
_entity.type
_entity.pdbx_description
1 polymer ?
#
loop_
_entity_poly.entity_id
_entity_poly.type
_entity_poly.pdbx_seq_one_letter_code
_entity_poly.pdbx_strand_id
1 'polypeptide(L)'
;DVTQRSGGLTLSCGIAGNKTLARLVSKRPGVPNAQTVLLDENIPSLLRAVPLTALPGFKSALGIEVASKTGVVSLADLRRESSEEALVALLGAKNGRRLWAAAAGEDNAPVVP
;
A
#
# COMPACT_ATOMS: atom_id res chain seq x y z
N ASP A 1 30.00 3.34 -15.74
CA ASP A 1 28.70 2.72 -16.05
C ASP A 1 28.01 2.28 -14.76
N VAL A 2 26.68 2.43 -14.66
CA VAL A 2 25.88 2.00 -13.49
C VAL A 2 26.01 0.49 -13.27
N THR A 3 26.03 -0.29 -14.35
CA THR A 3 26.16 -1.76 -14.32
C THR A 3 27.45 -2.21 -13.61
N GLN A 4 28.57 -1.56 -13.93
CA GLN A 4 29.86 -1.87 -13.32
C GLN A 4 29.89 -1.47 -11.83
N ARG A 5 29.27 -0.33 -11.47
CA ARG A 5 29.22 0.14 -10.08
C ARG A 5 28.30 -0.69 -9.19
N SER A 6 27.26 -1.32 -9.77
CA SER A 6 26.33 -2.18 -9.03
C SER A 6 26.74 -3.66 -9.02
N GLY A 7 27.85 -4.05 -9.67
CA GLY A 7 28.22 -5.45 -9.83
C GLY A 7 27.20 -6.26 -10.65
N GLY A 8 26.47 -5.61 -11.56
CA GLY A 8 25.40 -6.21 -12.35
C GLY A 8 24.04 -6.33 -11.64
N LEU A 9 23.91 -5.83 -10.41
CA LEU A 9 22.62 -5.80 -9.70
C LEU A 9 21.67 -4.80 -10.37
N THR A 10 20.42 -5.25 -10.55
CA THR A 10 19.30 -4.42 -11.01
C THR A 10 18.22 -4.38 -9.93
N LEU A 11 17.41 -3.32 -9.95
CA LEU A 11 16.38 -3.05 -8.94
C LEU A 11 15.11 -2.57 -9.63
N SER A 12 13.99 -2.67 -8.93
CA SER A 12 12.77 -1.96 -9.29
C SER A 12 12.39 -0.99 -8.18
N CYS A 13 11.88 0.18 -8.55
CA CYS A 13 11.50 1.21 -7.58
C CYS A 13 10.12 1.82 -7.89
N GLY A 14 9.48 2.29 -6.84
CA GLY A 14 8.23 3.05 -6.93
C GLY A 14 8.43 4.43 -6.33
N ILE A 15 7.88 5.44 -6.99
CA ILE A 15 7.99 6.86 -6.61
C ILE A 15 6.57 7.38 -6.42
N ALA A 16 6.27 7.93 -5.24
CA ALA A 16 4.96 8.47 -4.90
C ALA A 16 5.09 9.48 -3.73
N GLY A 17 4.01 10.19 -3.41
CA GLY A 17 3.97 11.17 -2.31
C GLY A 17 4.17 10.59 -0.90
N ASN A 18 4.11 9.28 -0.71
CA ASN A 18 4.41 8.62 0.57
C ASN A 18 4.92 7.19 0.42
N LYS A 19 5.45 6.62 1.52
CA LYS A 19 6.10 5.30 1.54
C LYS A 19 5.15 4.15 1.19
N THR A 20 3.91 4.23 1.65
CA THR A 20 2.91 3.19 1.39
C THR A 20 2.60 3.12 -0.10
N LEU A 21 2.28 4.24 -0.74
CA LEU A 21 2.02 4.31 -2.18
C LEU A 21 3.25 3.92 -3.00
N ALA A 22 4.44 4.41 -2.63
CA ALA A 22 5.70 4.07 -3.30
C ALA A 22 5.96 2.55 -3.27
N ARG A 23 5.72 1.91 -2.11
CA ARG A 23 5.85 0.46 -1.98
C ARG A 23 4.82 -0.31 -2.80
N LEU A 24 3.57 0.16 -2.89
CA LEU A 24 2.53 -0.48 -3.69
C LEU A 24 2.89 -0.45 -5.18
N VAL A 25 3.35 0.69 -5.70
CA VAL A 25 3.68 0.80 -7.13
C VAL A 25 5.01 0.16 -7.50
N SER A 26 5.95 -0.01 -6.56
CA SER A 26 7.22 -0.72 -6.80
C SER A 26 7.07 -2.20 -7.21
N LYS A 27 5.88 -2.79 -7.04
CA LYS A 27 5.56 -4.18 -7.35
C LYS A 27 4.58 -4.34 -8.52
N ARG A 28 4.32 -3.28 -9.28
CA ARG A 28 3.38 -3.29 -10.43
C ARG A 28 3.93 -4.08 -11.64
N PRO A 29 3.07 -4.43 -12.61
CA PRO A 29 3.49 -5.01 -13.89
C PRO A 29 4.56 -4.15 -14.58
N GLY A 30 5.56 -4.78 -15.21
CA GLY A 30 6.69 -4.09 -15.86
C GLY A 30 8.02 -4.17 -15.12
N VAL A 31 8.07 -4.84 -13.96
CA VAL A 31 9.30 -5.24 -13.25
C VAL A 31 9.79 -6.62 -13.74
N PRO A 32 11.09 -6.97 -13.66
CA PRO A 32 12.21 -6.29 -12.95
C PRO A 32 12.87 -5.15 -13.74
N ASN A 33 13.84 -4.46 -13.11
CA ASN A 33 14.68 -3.39 -13.69
C ASN A 33 13.87 -2.20 -14.26
N ALA A 34 12.93 -1.70 -13.46
CA ALA A 34 12.01 -0.66 -13.89
C ALA A 34 11.61 0.25 -12.73
N GLN A 35 11.24 1.50 -13.05
CA GLN A 35 10.72 2.46 -12.11
C GLN A 35 9.28 2.85 -12.45
N THR A 36 8.44 3.03 -11.44
CA THR A 36 7.06 3.50 -11.60
C THR A 36 6.84 4.76 -10.79
N VAL A 37 6.43 5.85 -11.45
CA VAL A 37 5.98 7.08 -10.80
C VAL A 37 4.45 7.02 -10.68
N LEU A 38 3.94 7.25 -9.48
CA LEU A 38 2.51 7.42 -9.23
C LEU A 38 2.20 8.91 -9.10
N LEU A 39 1.37 9.42 -10.01
CA LEU A 39 0.81 10.76 -9.93
C LEU A 39 -0.46 10.77 -9.09
N ASP A 40 -0.79 11.91 -8.51
CA ASP A 40 -1.90 12.05 -7.55
C ASP A 40 -3.25 11.70 -8.19
N GLU A 41 -3.46 12.06 -9.46
CA GLU A 41 -4.65 11.71 -10.23
C GLU A 41 -4.84 10.20 -10.43
N ASN A 42 -3.77 9.41 -10.27
CA ASN A 42 -3.81 7.96 -10.42
C ASN A 42 -4.01 7.21 -9.09
N ILE A 43 -3.97 7.90 -7.94
CA ILE A 43 -4.17 7.29 -6.62
C ILE A 43 -5.53 6.59 -6.54
N PRO A 44 -6.68 7.20 -6.93
CA PRO A 44 -7.97 6.52 -6.84
C PRO A 44 -8.02 5.21 -7.65
N SER A 45 -7.39 5.20 -8.83
CA SER A 45 -7.31 4.00 -9.67
C SER A 45 -6.42 2.92 -9.05
N LEU A 46 -5.31 3.28 -8.41
CA LEU A 46 -4.50 2.34 -7.63
C LEU A 46 -5.31 1.71 -6.50
N LEU A 47 -6.00 2.51 -5.70
CA LEU A 47 -6.71 2.03 -4.50
C LEU A 47 -7.88 1.10 -4.84
N ARG A 48 -8.52 1.29 -6.01
CA ARG A 48 -9.53 0.36 -6.55
C ARG A 48 -8.93 -0.98 -6.99
N ALA A 49 -7.74 -0.96 -7.59
CA ALA A 49 -7.14 -2.15 -8.19
C ALA A 49 -6.34 -3.00 -7.19
N VAL A 50 -5.82 -2.39 -6.12
CA VAL A 50 -4.92 -3.06 -5.18
C VAL A 50 -5.72 -3.81 -4.11
N PRO A 51 -5.48 -5.12 -3.93
CA PRO A 51 -6.11 -5.86 -2.85
C PRO A 51 -5.58 -5.38 -1.51
N LEU A 52 -6.42 -5.40 -0.46
CA LEU A 52 -6.04 -5.00 0.90
C LEU A 52 -4.77 -5.73 1.37
N THR A 53 -4.63 -6.99 1.01
CA THR A 53 -3.49 -7.85 1.38
C THR A 53 -2.18 -7.47 0.69
N ALA A 54 -2.18 -6.57 -0.30
CA ALA A 54 -0.95 -6.01 -0.84
C ALA A 54 -0.34 -4.92 0.06
N LEU A 55 -1.14 -4.34 0.96
CA LEU A 55 -0.73 -3.25 1.84
C LEU A 55 0.39 -3.71 2.81
N PRO A 56 1.50 -2.96 2.94
CA PRO A 56 2.58 -3.32 3.86
C PRO A 56 2.11 -3.41 5.32
N GLY A 57 2.31 -4.57 5.94
CA GLY A 57 1.85 -4.85 7.32
C GLY A 57 0.47 -5.53 7.39
N PHE A 58 -0.25 -5.65 6.28
CA PHE A 58 -1.55 -6.32 6.19
C PHE A 58 -1.51 -7.52 5.24
N LYS A 59 -0.33 -8.08 4.99
CA LYS A 59 -0.15 -9.19 4.04
C LYS A 59 -0.50 -10.56 4.62
N SER A 60 -0.60 -10.65 5.94
CA SER A 60 -0.77 -11.89 6.69
C SER A 60 -2.05 -11.83 7.54
N ALA A 61 -2.02 -12.34 8.77
CA ALA A 61 -3.17 -12.52 9.64
C ALA A 61 -4.09 -11.29 9.73
N LEU A 62 -3.53 -10.08 9.93
CA LEU A 62 -4.33 -8.86 10.04
C LEU A 62 -5.16 -8.55 8.79
N GLY A 63 -4.58 -8.71 7.59
CA GLY A 63 -5.32 -8.44 6.36
C GLY A 63 -6.35 -9.51 6.05
N ILE A 64 -6.03 -10.77 6.35
CA ILE A 64 -6.96 -11.89 6.23
C ILE A 64 -8.14 -11.70 7.19
N GLU A 65 -7.88 -11.29 8.43
CA GLU A 65 -8.90 -11.01 9.43
C GLU A 65 -9.86 -9.91 8.94
N VAL A 66 -9.33 -8.77 8.47
CA VAL A 66 -10.16 -7.68 7.91
C VAL A 66 -10.99 -8.17 6.74
N ALA A 67 -10.37 -8.82 5.75
CA ALA A 67 -11.07 -9.33 4.58
C ALA A 67 -12.18 -10.32 4.97
N SER A 68 -11.91 -11.20 5.95
CA SER A 68 -12.90 -12.18 6.42
C SER A 68 -14.08 -11.55 7.18
N LYS A 69 -13.84 -10.47 7.94
CA LYS A 69 -14.84 -9.82 8.78
C LYS A 69 -15.69 -8.79 8.04
N THR A 70 -15.10 -8.15 7.04
CA THR A 70 -15.74 -7.05 6.29
C THR A 70 -16.20 -7.47 4.90
N GLY A 71 -15.67 -8.57 4.35
CA GLY A 71 -15.93 -9.00 2.97
C GLY A 71 -15.20 -8.16 1.91
N VAL A 72 -14.43 -7.14 2.31
CA VAL A 72 -13.78 -6.22 1.37
C VAL A 72 -12.51 -6.82 0.78
N VAL A 73 -12.31 -6.58 -0.51
CA VAL A 73 -11.17 -7.11 -1.26
C VAL A 73 -10.16 -6.00 -1.57
N SER A 74 -10.62 -4.79 -1.91
CA SER A 74 -9.75 -3.65 -2.24
C SER A 74 -9.69 -2.59 -1.14
N LEU A 75 -8.67 -1.72 -1.21
CA LEU A 75 -8.56 -0.56 -0.31
C LEU A 75 -9.69 0.45 -0.54
N ALA A 76 -10.15 0.62 -1.79
CA ALA A 76 -11.27 1.50 -2.08
C ALA A 76 -12.60 0.97 -1.49
N ASP A 77 -12.82 -0.35 -1.51
CA ASP A 77 -14.02 -0.96 -0.92
C ASP A 77 -14.01 -0.83 0.60
N LEU A 78 -12.86 -1.09 1.24
CA LEU A 78 -12.68 -0.84 2.66
C LEU A 78 -13.07 0.59 3.05
N ARG A 79 -12.67 1.59 2.26
CA ARG A 79 -12.99 3.00 2.55
C ARG A 79 -14.48 3.32 2.41
N ARG A 80 -15.20 2.59 1.55
CA ARG A 80 -16.62 2.76 1.26
C ARG A 80 -17.52 1.99 2.24
N GLU A 81 -17.08 0.82 2.68
CA GLU A 81 -17.90 -0.17 3.39
C GLU A 81 -17.57 -0.26 4.89
N SER A 82 -16.58 0.49 5.37
CA SER A 82 -16.19 0.52 6.78
C SER A 82 -16.08 1.96 7.32
N SER A 83 -15.92 2.09 8.64
CA SER A 83 -15.56 3.33 9.31
C SER A 83 -14.22 3.18 10.05
N GLU A 84 -13.58 4.30 10.38
CA GLU A 84 -12.35 4.29 11.18
C GLU A 84 -12.59 3.60 12.53
N GLU A 85 -13.70 3.89 13.18
CA GLU A 85 -14.08 3.35 14.50
C GLU A 85 -14.24 1.83 14.44
N ALA A 86 -14.87 1.30 13.39
CA ALA A 86 -15.03 -0.14 13.20
C ALA A 86 -13.67 -0.83 13.01
N LEU A 87 -12.76 -0.23 12.23
CA LEU A 87 -11.41 -0.77 12.04
C LEU A 87 -10.55 -0.67 13.31
N VAL A 88 -10.73 0.38 14.10
CA VAL A 88 -10.08 0.54 15.41
C VAL A 88 -10.60 -0.49 16.41
N ALA A 89 -11.91 -0.76 16.43
CA ALA A 89 -12.50 -1.79 17.28
C ALA A 89 -12.00 -3.18 16.90
N LEU A 90 -11.82 -3.46 15.60
CA LEU A 90 -11.34 -4.74 15.10
C LEU A 90 -9.84 -4.96 15.34
N LEU A 91 -9.00 -3.96 15.05
CA LEU A 91 -7.54 -4.13 14.96
C LEU A 91 -6.75 -3.41 16.05
N GLY A 92 -7.44 -2.71 16.94
CA GLY A 92 -6.86 -1.74 17.87
C GLY A 92 -6.50 -0.41 17.21
N ALA A 93 -6.36 0.63 18.04
CA ALA A 93 -6.19 2.01 17.59
C ALA A 93 -5.06 2.21 16.57
N LYS A 94 -3.89 1.59 16.81
CA LYS A 94 -2.72 1.75 15.93
C LYS A 94 -2.98 1.22 14.51
N ASN A 95 -3.49 0.00 14.39
CA ASN A 95 -3.65 -0.65 13.10
C ASN A 95 -4.93 -0.19 12.39
N GLY A 96 -6.01 0.05 13.13
CA GLY A 96 -7.27 0.55 12.57
C GLY A 96 -7.09 1.90 11.89
N ARG A 97 -6.49 2.88 12.58
CA ARG A 97 -6.20 4.21 12.00
C ARG A 97 -5.25 4.14 10.82
N ARG A 98 -4.20 3.32 10.92
CA ARG A 98 -3.23 3.15 9.84
C ARG A 98 -3.88 2.55 8.59
N LEU A 99 -4.75 1.56 8.75
CA LEU A 99 -5.47 0.94 7.64
C LEU A 99 -6.45 1.92 7.00
N TRP A 100 -7.18 2.69 7.83
CA TRP A 100 -8.10 3.72 7.37
C TRP A 100 -7.40 4.82 6.54
N ALA A 101 -6.28 5.36 7.05
CA ALA A 101 -5.47 6.33 6.33
C ALA A 101 -4.92 5.75 5.02
N ALA A 102 -4.39 4.53 5.04
CA ALA A 102 -3.89 3.86 3.84
C ALA A 102 -4.97 3.64 2.79
N ALA A 103 -6.22 3.40 3.20
CA ALA A 103 -7.37 3.29 2.31
C ALA A 103 -7.77 4.62 1.64
N ALA A 104 -7.35 5.75 2.21
CA ALA A 104 -7.41 7.08 1.60
C ALA A 104 -6.14 7.42 0.78
N GLY A 105 -5.15 6.52 0.72
CA GLY A 105 -3.86 6.77 0.07
C GLY A 105 -2.87 7.55 0.94
N GLU A 106 -3.15 7.69 2.24
CA GLU A 106 -2.38 8.52 3.16
C GLU A 106 -1.38 7.68 4.00
N ASP A 107 -0.19 8.22 4.21
CA ASP A 107 0.82 7.68 5.14
C ASP A 107 1.77 8.80 5.55
N ASN A 108 1.63 9.28 6.79
CA ASN A 108 2.44 10.37 7.35
C ASN A 108 3.69 9.88 8.08
N ALA A 109 3.99 8.57 8.07
CA ALA A 109 5.16 8.05 8.78
C ALA A 109 6.46 8.52 8.09
N PRO A 110 7.44 9.09 8.82
CA PRO A 110 8.66 9.59 8.22
C PRO A 110 9.52 8.47 7.66
N VAL A 111 10.35 8.77 6.66
CA VAL A 111 11.47 7.89 6.29
C VAL A 111 12.49 7.96 7.42
N VAL A 112 12.77 6.83 8.07
CA VAL A 112 13.78 6.73 9.13
C VAL A 112 15.08 6.23 8.49
N PRO A 113 16.22 6.90 8.72
CA PRO A 113 17.54 6.47 8.24
C PRO A 113 17.97 5.10 8.79
#